data_AF-A0A7L0WE13-F1
#
_entry.id   AF-A0A7L0WE13-F1
#
_cell.length_a   1.000
_cell.length_b   1.000
_cell.length_c   1.000
_cell.angle_alpha   90.00
_cell.angle_beta   90.00
_cell.angle_gamma   90.00
#
_symmetry.space_group_name_H-M   'P 1'
#
loop_
_entity.id
_entity.type
_entity.pdbx_description
1 polymer ?
#
loop_
_entity_poly.entity_id
_entity_poly.type
_entity_poly.pdbx_seq_one_letter_code
_entity_poly.pdbx_strand_id
1 'polypeptide(L)' 'FHCNRCYRQEGARFSVTSCGHILCEGCLGAGPCPICAAACCRFPIPEQVSAHWGLWFWLT' A
#
# COMPACT_ATOMS: atom_id res chain seq x y z
N PHE A 1 -3.98 -4.80 -3.52
CA PHE A 1 -2.82 -4.09 -4.12
C PHE A 1 -1.65 -5.05 -4.23
N HIS A 2 -0.71 -4.83 -5.15
CA HIS A 2 0.59 -5.52 -5.17
C HIS A 2 1.72 -4.49 -5.16
N CYS A 3 2.89 -4.91 -4.69
CA CYS A 3 4.09 -4.09 -4.79
C CYS A 3 4.58 -4.04 -6.24
N ASN A 4 4.78 -2.86 -6.80
CA ASN A 4 5.25 -2.70 -8.19
C ASN A 4 6.71 -3.15 -8.40
N ARG A 5 7.45 -3.46 -7.32
CA ARG A 5 8.84 -3.96 -7.39
C ARG A 5 8.95 -5.48 -7.23
N CYS A 6 8.35 -6.03 -6.17
CA CYS A 6 8.49 -7.44 -5.80
C CYS A 6 7.21 -8.25 -5.99
N TYR A 7 6.14 -7.64 -6.51
CA TYR A 7 4.84 -8.26 -6.78
C TYR A 7 4.12 -8.89 -5.58
N ARG A 8 4.63 -8.69 -4.34
CA ARG A 8 3.98 -9.15 -3.10
C ARG A 8 2.61 -8.51 -2.93
N GLN A 9 1.62 -9.32 -2.57
CA GLN A 9 0.22 -8.91 -2.34
C GLN A 9 -0.21 -9.07 -0.88
N GLU A 10 0.18 -10.17 -0.23
CA GLU A 10 -0.36 -10.57 1.07
C GLU A 10 0.48 -10.10 2.26
N GLY A 11 -0.24 -9.77 3.34
CA GLY A 11 0.34 -9.48 4.66
C GLY A 11 1.36 -8.35 4.67
N ALA A 12 1.20 -7.36 3.79
CA ALA A 12 2.11 -6.24 3.66
C ALA A 12 1.36 -4.91 3.73
N ARG A 13 1.93 -3.95 4.44
CA ARG A 13 1.50 -2.55 4.37
C ARG A 13 2.05 -1.94 3.09
N PHE A 14 1.22 -1.16 2.42
CA PHE A 14 1.56 -0.50 1.16
C PHE A 14 1.57 1.02 1.34
N SER A 15 2.43 1.68 0.56
CA SER A 15 2.40 3.13 0.37
C SER A 15 2.34 3.44 -1.12
N VAL A 16 1.60 4.48 -1.49
CA VAL A 16 1.66 5.06 -2.83
C VAL A 16 2.63 6.23 -2.83
N THR A 17 3.41 6.37 -3.90
CA THR A 17 4.35 7.48 -4.09
C THR A 17 3.72 8.57 -4.96
N SER A 18 4.22 9.81 -4.90
CA SER A 18 3.72 10.91 -5.75
C SER A 18 3.87 10.67 -7.26
N CYS A 19 4.73 9.73 -7.66
CA CYS A 19 4.85 9.27 -9.05
C CYS A 19 3.92 8.11 -9.41
N GLY A 20 3.04 7.69 -8.50
CA GLY A 20 2.02 6.66 -8.74
C GLY A 20 2.44 5.21 -8.46
N HIS A 21 3.67 4.95 -8.01
CA HIS A 21 4.09 3.58 -7.70
C HIS A 21 3.62 3.14 -6.31
N ILE A 22 3.05 1.94 -6.25
CA ILE A 22 2.63 1.27 -5.01
C ILE A 22 3.74 0.34 -4.56
N LEU A 23 4.19 0.48 -3.31
CA LEU A 23 5.33 -0.27 -2.77
C LEU A 23 5.00 -0.83 -1.40
N CYS A 24 5.38 -2.09 -1.15
CA CYS A 24 5.31 -2.65 0.19
C CYS A 24 6.38 -2.02 1.09
N GLU A 25 6.16 -2.04 2.40
CA GLU A 25 7.10 -1.50 3.40
C GLU A 25 8.54 -2.04 3.23
N GLY A 26 8.71 -3.30 2.83
CA GLY A 26 10.03 -3.89 2.60
C GLY A 26 10.75 -3.36 1.36
N CYS A 27 10.02 -2.90 0.34
CA CYS A 27 10.60 -2.22 -0.82
C CYS A 27 10.71 -0.71 -0.61
N LEU A 28 10.00 -0.17 0.37
CA LEU A 28 9.99 1.24 0.74
C LEU A 28 11.24 1.58 1.59
N GLY A 29 12.43 1.50 1.01
CA GLY A 29 13.69 1.89 1.69
C GLY A 29 13.76 3.39 1.99
N ALA A 30 14.80 3.89 2.66
CA ALA A 30 14.93 5.33 3.02
C ALA A 30 15.22 6.27 1.82
N GLY A 31 15.54 5.73 0.64
CA GLY A 31 16.03 6.48 -0.52
C GLY A 31 14.97 6.93 -1.54
N PRO A 32 15.39 7.26 -2.77
CA PRO A 32 14.49 7.57 -3.88
C PRO A 32 13.52 6.43 -4.20
N CYS A 33 12.47 6.74 -4.96
CA CYS A 33 11.53 5.73 -5.44
C CYS A 33 12.29 4.63 -6.19
N PRO A 34 12.20 3.35 -5.79
CA PRO A 34 12.96 2.27 -6.39
C PRO A 34 12.56 1.91 -7.83
N ILE A 35 11.46 2.49 -8.35
CA ILE A 35 11.00 2.24 -9.72
C ILE A 35 11.49 3.32 -10.69
N CYS A 36 11.31 4.60 -10.35
CA CYS A 36 11.68 5.73 -11.22
C CYS A 36 12.93 6.51 -10.77
N ALA A 37 13.56 6.12 -9.66
CA ALA A 37 14.74 6.75 -9.07
C ALA A 37 14.59 8.23 -8.63
N ALA A 38 13.38 8.80 -8.65
CA ALA A 38 13.11 10.16 -8.21
C ALA A 38 12.84 10.26 -6.70
N ALA A 39 13.10 11.42 -6.10
CA ALA A 39 12.68 11.73 -4.73
C ALA A 39 11.17 11.97 -4.69
N CYS A 40 10.40 10.95 -4.31
CA CYS A 40 8.94 11.00 -4.28
C CYS A 40 8.40 11.10 -2.85
N CYS A 41 7.35 11.90 -2.67
CA CYS A 41 6.55 11.86 -1.46
C CYS A 41 5.87 10.49 -1.34
N ARG A 42 5.61 10.05 -0.12
CA ARG A 42 5.07 8.72 0.20
C ARG A 42 3.81 8.89 1.03
N PHE A 43 2.77 8.17 0.66
CA PHE A 43 1.47 8.22 1.31
C PHE A 43 1.07 6.80 1.72
N PRO A 44 1.09 6.48 3.02
CA PRO A 44 0.66 5.18 3.52
C PRO A 44 -0.79 4.88 3.10
N ILE A 45 -1.04 3.67 2.61
CA ILE A 45 -2.38 3.17 2.32
C ILE A 45 -2.88 2.46 3.59
N PRO A 46 -4.02 2.88 4.16
CA PRO A 46 -4.62 2.20 5.30
C PRO A 46 -4.89 0.73 4.98
N GLU A 47 -4.61 -0.14 5.94
CA GLU A 47 -5.02 -1.54 5.84
C GLU A 47 -6.55 -1.58 5.84
N GLN A 48 -7.15 -2.12 4.77
CA GLN A 48 -8.57 -2.36 4.74
C GLN A 48 -8.86 -3.53 5.66
N VAL A 49 -9.09 -3.23 6.94
CA VAL A 49 -9.57 -4.20 7.90
C VAL A 49 -10.98 -4.60 7.48
N SER A 50 -11.12 -5.79 6.89
CA SER A 50 -12.41 -6.44 6.68
C SER A 50 -12.93 -7.00 8.01
N ALA A 51 -13.07 -6.13 9.02
CA ALA A 51 -13.72 -6.45 10.26
C ALA A 51 -15.19 -6.01 10.19
N HIS A 52 -16.06 -7.00 10.00
CA HIS A 52 -17.43 -7.06 10.54
C HIS A 52 -18.56 -6.13 10.02
N TRP A 53 -18.34 -5.21 9.08
CA TRP A 53 -19.46 -4.39 8.52
C TRP A 53 -20.54 -5.18 7.75
N GLY A 54 -20.40 -6.49 7.56
CA GLY A 54 -21.43 -7.35 6.96
C GLY A 54 -22.63 -7.68 7.86
N LEU A 55 -22.57 -7.40 9.16
CA LEU A 55 -23.65 -7.78 10.11
C LEU A 55 -24.55 -6.62 10.55
N TRP A 56 -24.16 -5.37 10.32
CA TRP A 56 -24.96 -4.21 10.76
C TRP A 56 -26.04 -3.78 9.75
N PHE A 57 -25.89 -4.11 8.45
CA PHE A 57 -26.83 -3.70 7.41
C PHE A 57 -28.06 -4.62 7.24
N TRP A 58 -28.12 -5.75 7.95
CA TRP A 58 -29.21 -6.74 7.86
C TRP A 58 -30.11 -6.80 9.11
N LEU A 59 -29.86 -5.99 10.13
CA LEU A 59 -30.59 -5.99 11.42
C LEU A 59 -31.34 -4.67 11.72
N THR A 60 -31.51 -3.80 10.72
CA THR A 60 -32.40 -2.63 10.75
C THR A 60 -33.29 -2.62 9.52
#